data_AF-A0A0U1L0W9-F1
#
_entry.id   AF-A0A0U1L0W9-F1
#
_cell.length_a   1.000
_cell.length_b   1.000
_cell.length_c   1.000
_cell.angle_alpha   90.00
_cell.angle_beta   90.00
_cell.angle_gamma   90.00
#
_symmetry.space_group_name_H-M   'P 1'
#
loop_
_entity.id
_entity.type
_entity.pdbx_description
1 polymer ?
#
loop_
_entity_poly.entity_id
_entity_poly.type
_entity_poly.pdbx_seq_one_letter_code
_entity_poly.pdbx_strand_id
1 'polypeptide(L)'
;MAQSFSRNLYTSRAWIDLRFNLILERGPICQRCNKVMIDTSKLIGHHSVTLTPQNINDINITLNPKLIELICFDCHNAEHKRYGYNRHDVFIVYGSPLSGKTTLVNQLSQYGDMILDIDKLYECISGQSLYDKPNNLRFNVFALRDKMLDMIKTRYGEWHDAYIIGGYPHKFERDRLAKELGAELIYCEATKEECFNRASALQAVKSDWIKYVEKWWQEYIK
;
A
#
# COMPACT_ATOMS: atom_id res chain seq x y z
N MET A 1 -0.55 2.60 14.99
CA MET A 1 -0.24 1.41 14.16
C MET A 1 -1.52 0.89 13.56
N ALA A 2 -1.48 0.41 12.31
CA ALA A 2 -2.68 0.00 11.60
C ALA A 2 -3.21 -1.39 12.01
N GLN A 3 -3.53 -1.55 13.30
CA GLN A 3 -4.34 -2.68 13.75
C GLN A 3 -5.67 -2.67 12.95
N SER A 4 -6.30 -3.83 12.77
CA SER A 4 -7.50 -3.98 11.92
C SER A 4 -8.54 -2.86 12.07
N PHE A 5 -8.71 -2.36 13.28
CA PHE A 5 -9.62 -1.25 13.60
C PHE A 5 -9.35 0.08 12.88
N SER A 6 -8.13 0.33 12.41
CA SER A 6 -7.71 1.65 11.90
C SER A 6 -7.55 1.71 10.38
N ARG A 7 -7.70 0.58 9.68
CA ARG A 7 -7.58 0.53 8.20
C ARG A 7 -8.55 1.48 7.52
N ASN A 8 -9.79 1.53 8.01
CA ASN A 8 -10.83 2.41 7.51
C ASN A 8 -10.42 3.90 7.54
N LEU A 9 -9.61 4.31 8.53
CA LEU A 9 -9.06 5.66 8.59
C LEU A 9 -8.09 5.87 7.41
N TYR A 10 -7.11 4.98 7.23
CA TYR A 10 -6.07 5.16 6.20
C TYR A 10 -6.59 5.03 4.76
N THR A 11 -7.70 4.32 4.55
CA THR A 11 -8.40 4.27 3.26
C THR A 11 -9.39 5.42 3.07
N SER A 12 -9.74 6.17 4.12
CA SER A 12 -10.73 7.24 4.02
C SER A 12 -10.23 8.41 3.18
N ARG A 13 -11.16 9.05 2.48
CA ARG A 13 -10.84 10.24 1.69
C ARG A 13 -10.27 11.38 2.54
N ALA A 14 -10.87 11.59 3.72
CA ALA A 14 -10.45 12.63 4.65
C ALA A 14 -8.98 12.48 5.05
N TRP A 15 -8.52 11.25 5.33
CA TRP A 15 -7.12 10.99 5.64
C TRP A 15 -6.20 11.19 4.44
N ILE A 16 -6.58 10.69 3.27
CA ILE A 16 -5.79 10.81 2.03
C ILE A 16 -5.57 12.29 1.70
N ASP A 17 -6.63 13.10 1.74
CA ASP A 17 -6.58 14.53 1.46
C ASP A 17 -5.78 15.29 2.51
N LEU A 18 -5.98 14.97 3.80
CA LEU A 18 -5.20 15.55 4.89
C LEU A 18 -3.72 15.29 4.69
N ARG A 19 -3.31 14.04 4.49
CA ARG A 19 -1.89 13.69 4.27
C ARG A 19 -1.32 14.40 3.06
N PHE A 20 -2.07 14.49 1.96
CA PHE A 20 -1.63 15.22 0.76
C PHE A 20 -1.41 16.70 1.06
N ASN A 21 -2.36 17.36 1.73
CA ASN A 21 -2.25 18.77 2.12
C ASN A 21 -1.07 19.02 3.07
N LEU A 22 -0.83 18.11 4.02
CA LEU A 22 0.34 18.20 4.90
C LEU A 22 1.66 18.14 4.12
N ILE A 23 1.74 17.32 3.07
CA ILE A 23 2.93 17.24 2.21
C ILE A 23 3.12 18.54 1.42
N LEU A 24 2.04 19.14 0.92
CA LEU A 24 2.09 20.43 0.23
C LEU A 24 2.52 21.56 1.16
N GLU A 25 1.98 21.60 2.37
CA GLU A 25 2.25 22.64 3.37
C GLU A 25 3.67 22.55 3.92
N ARG A 26 4.12 21.35 4.29
CA ARG A 26 5.38 21.11 5.02
C ARG A 26 6.54 20.71 4.11
N GLY A 27 6.25 20.45 2.84
CA GLY A 27 7.20 19.92 1.87
C GLY A 27 7.40 18.41 1.98
N PRO A 28 8.05 17.80 0.98
CA PRO A 28 8.28 16.36 0.92
C PRO A 28 9.51 15.97 1.77
N ILE A 29 9.51 16.31 3.06
CA ILE A 29 10.65 16.13 3.96
C ILE A 29 10.22 15.33 5.19
N CYS A 30 11.04 14.38 5.62
CA CYS A 30 10.83 13.71 6.90
C CYS A 30 11.09 14.69 8.06
N GLN A 31 10.09 14.89 8.91
CA GLN A 31 10.16 15.83 10.04
C GLN A 31 11.05 15.37 11.21
N ARG A 32 11.59 14.14 11.15
CA ARG A 32 12.51 13.60 12.17
C ARG A 32 13.96 13.61 11.70
N CYS A 33 14.24 13.07 10.52
CA CYS A 33 15.60 12.97 9.98
C CYS A 33 15.95 14.01 8.92
N ASN A 34 15.03 14.92 8.58
CA ASN A 34 15.18 15.98 7.58
C ASN A 34 15.51 15.49 6.15
N LYS A 35 15.31 14.20 5.87
CA LYS A 35 15.52 13.63 4.53
C LYS A 35 14.44 14.09 3.57
N VAL A 36 14.85 14.66 2.44
CA VAL A 36 13.96 15.00 1.32
C VAL A 36 13.58 13.72 0.57
N MET A 37 12.29 13.54 0.31
CA MET A 37 11.71 12.36 -0.32
C MET A 37 11.21 12.72 -1.72
N ILE A 38 11.95 12.30 -2.75
CA ILE A 38 11.51 12.46 -4.15
C ILE A 38 10.19 11.71 -4.38
N ASP A 39 10.10 10.49 -3.84
CA ASP A 39 8.89 9.68 -3.84
C ASP A 39 8.11 9.91 -2.54
N THR A 40 7.08 10.75 -2.62
CA THR A 40 6.22 11.09 -1.48
C THR A 40 5.36 9.92 -1.01
N SER A 41 5.24 8.83 -1.76
CA SER A 41 4.54 7.61 -1.30
C SER A 41 5.24 6.93 -0.11
N LYS A 42 6.52 7.26 0.11
CA LYS A 42 7.35 6.75 1.21
C LYS A 42 7.32 7.66 2.45
N LEU A 43 6.57 8.75 2.41
CA LEU A 43 6.38 9.66 3.53
C LEU A 43 5.10 9.26 4.28
N ILE A 44 5.22 8.84 5.53
CA ILE A 44 4.11 8.28 6.32
C ILE A 44 3.53 9.39 7.19
N GLY A 45 2.21 9.52 7.18
CA GLY A 45 1.49 10.33 8.18
C GLY A 45 1.43 9.53 9.48
N HIS A 46 2.31 9.84 10.42
CA HIS A 46 2.43 9.17 11.70
C HIS A 46 1.72 9.97 12.79
N HIS A 47 0.78 9.35 13.49
CA HIS A 47 0.13 9.98 14.64
C HIS A 47 1.09 10.03 15.83
N SER A 48 1.35 11.22 16.37
CA SER A 48 2.13 11.40 17.60
C SER A 48 1.38 10.88 18.84
N VAL A 49 0.05 10.77 18.75
CA VAL A 49 -0.79 10.08 19.75
C VAL A 49 -1.13 8.69 19.24
N THR A 50 -0.80 7.66 20.02
CA THR A 50 -1.09 6.27 19.65
C THR A 50 -2.59 6.06 19.45
N LEU A 51 -2.96 5.63 18.24
CA LEU A 51 -4.33 5.22 17.94
C LEU A 51 -4.69 3.91 18.66
N THR A 52 -5.90 3.87 19.21
CA THR A 52 -6.51 2.74 19.91
C THR A 52 -7.94 2.53 19.40
N PRO A 53 -8.56 1.36 19.63
CA PRO A 53 -9.97 1.15 19.30
C PRO A 53 -10.91 2.19 19.94
N GLN A 54 -10.52 2.78 21.07
CA GLN A 54 -11.30 3.77 21.79
C GLN A 54 -11.21 5.17 21.18
N ASN A 55 -10.08 5.54 20.58
CA ASN A 55 -9.86 6.89 20.05
C ASN A 55 -9.92 6.99 18.51
N ILE A 56 -10.04 5.86 17.79
CA ILE A 56 -10.01 5.84 16.32
C ILE A 56 -11.14 6.66 15.66
N ASN A 57 -12.24 6.90 16.37
CA ASN A 57 -13.36 7.68 15.86
C ASN A 57 -13.31 9.15 16.29
N ASP A 58 -12.32 9.57 17.08
CA ASP A 58 -12.17 10.96 17.50
C ASP A 58 -11.39 11.76 16.45
N ILE A 59 -12.10 12.61 15.70
CA ILE A 59 -11.52 13.45 14.64
C ILE A 59 -10.49 14.45 15.16
N ASN A 60 -10.56 14.84 16.45
CA ASN A 60 -9.59 15.73 17.07
C ASN A 60 -8.25 15.03 17.34
N ILE A 61 -8.22 13.71 17.21
CA ILE A 61 -7.02 12.88 17.27
C ILE A 61 -6.64 12.41 15.87
N THR A 62 -7.58 11.78 15.14
CA THR A 62 -7.26 11.07 13.88
C THR A 62 -7.02 11.98 12.70
N LEU A 63 -7.70 13.14 12.64
CA LEU A 63 -7.64 14.10 11.54
C LEU A 63 -7.08 15.47 11.97
N ASN A 64 -6.42 15.55 13.12
CA ASN A 64 -5.83 16.79 13.61
C ASN A 64 -4.41 16.98 13.05
N PRO A 65 -4.17 18.00 12.20
CA PRO A 65 -2.86 18.26 11.59
C PRO A 65 -1.71 18.35 12.61
N LYS A 66 -1.98 18.86 13.81
CA LYS A 66 -0.97 19.07 14.87
C LYS A 66 -0.50 17.77 15.52
N LEU A 67 -1.27 16.69 15.39
CA LEU A 67 -0.97 15.38 15.96
C LEU A 67 -0.45 14.39 14.91
N ILE A 68 -0.14 14.87 13.71
CA ILE A 68 0.35 14.07 12.60
C ILE A 68 1.71 14.59 12.18
N GLU A 69 2.70 13.73 12.18
CA GLU A 69 4.04 13.96 11.65
C GLU A 69 4.18 13.29 10.28
N LEU A 70 4.94 13.91 9.38
CA LEU A 70 5.37 13.29 8.13
C LEU A 70 6.75 12.69 8.30
N ILE A 71 6.86 11.36 8.35
CA ILE A 71 8.13 10.68 8.63
C ILE A 71 8.47 9.63 7.56
N CYS A 72 9.77 9.36 7.35
CA CYS A 72 10.16 8.28 6.45
C CYS A 72 9.91 6.90 7.09
N PHE A 73 9.89 5.85 6.25
CA PHE A 73 9.73 4.47 6.68
C PHE A 73 10.74 4.06 7.77
N ASP A 74 12.00 4.48 7.66
CA ASP A 74 13.04 4.17 8.66
C ASP A 74 12.72 4.78 10.03
N CYS A 75 12.32 6.05 10.06
CA CYS A 75 11.92 6.74 11.29
C CYS A 75 10.62 6.15 11.88
N HIS A 76 9.68 5.75 11.03
CA HIS A 76 8.44 5.10 11.45
C HIS A 76 8.71 3.75 12.11
N ASN A 77 9.60 2.94 11.53
CA ASN A 77 9.97 1.65 12.09
C ASN A 77 10.78 1.78 13.39
N ALA A 78 11.63 2.80 13.49
CA ALA A 78 12.39 3.07 14.72
C ALA A 78 11.45 3.34 15.92
N GLU A 79 10.31 3.99 15.69
CA GLU A 79 9.26 4.22 16.69
C GLU A 79 8.52 2.91 17.02
N HIS A 80 8.18 2.12 16.00
CA HIS A 80 7.39 0.92 16.15
C HIS A 80 8.26 -0.34 16.30
N LYS A 81 8.82 -0.54 17.50
CA LYS A 81 9.34 -1.85 17.90
C LYS A 81 8.20 -2.73 18.42
N ARG A 82 7.70 -3.66 17.59
CA ARG A 82 6.82 -4.73 18.09
C ARG A 82 7.65 -5.66 18.98
N TYR A 83 7.51 -5.52 20.30
CA TYR A 83 7.91 -6.54 21.26
C TYR A 83 6.68 -7.40 21.56
N GLY A 84 6.64 -8.63 21.02
CA GLY A 84 5.64 -9.65 21.38
C GLY A 84 4.67 -10.06 20.27
N TYR A 85 4.33 -11.36 20.27
CA TYR A 85 3.42 -12.13 19.41
C TYR A 85 3.29 -11.66 17.95
N ASN A 86 4.04 -12.34 17.06
CA ASN A 86 3.89 -12.24 15.61
C ASN A 86 2.49 -12.73 15.20
N ARG A 87 1.56 -11.79 15.05
CA ARG A 87 0.35 -12.05 14.28
C ARG A 87 0.74 -12.24 12.83
N HIS A 88 0.16 -13.24 12.19
CA HIS A 88 0.35 -13.56 10.79
C HIS A 88 -0.94 -13.26 10.02
N ASP A 89 -1.44 -12.04 10.17
CA ASP A 89 -2.65 -11.60 9.47
C ASP A 89 -2.29 -11.32 8.00
N VAL A 90 -3.22 -11.59 7.09
CA VAL A 90 -2.99 -11.47 5.64
C VAL A 90 -3.98 -10.47 5.05
N PHE A 91 -3.49 -9.59 4.21
CA PHE A 91 -4.27 -8.53 3.55
C PHE A 91 -4.08 -8.58 2.05
N ILE A 92 -5.18 -8.52 1.31
CA ILE A 92 -5.16 -8.30 -0.14
C ILE A 92 -5.57 -6.85 -0.38
N VAL A 93 -4.59 -6.04 -0.78
CA VAL A 93 -4.80 -4.63 -1.12
C VAL A 93 -5.05 -4.53 -2.62
N TYR A 94 -6.30 -4.21 -2.98
CA TYR A 94 -6.76 -4.20 -4.36
C TYR A 94 -7.34 -2.85 -4.78
N GLY A 95 -7.38 -2.61 -6.09
CA GLY A 95 -7.86 -1.35 -6.66
C GLY A 95 -7.21 -1.04 -8.00
N SER A 96 -7.75 -0.03 -8.70
CA SER A 96 -7.27 0.41 -10.01
C SER A 96 -5.75 0.66 -10.02
N PRO A 97 -5.05 0.42 -11.14
CA PRO A 97 -3.73 1.03 -11.35
C PRO A 97 -3.76 2.52 -10.98
N LEU A 98 -2.71 3.00 -10.33
CA LEU A 98 -2.57 4.39 -9.86
C LEU A 98 -3.59 4.81 -8.76
N SER A 99 -4.32 3.88 -8.14
CA SER A 99 -5.22 4.21 -7.02
C SER A 99 -4.49 4.59 -5.72
N GLY A 100 -3.19 4.30 -5.60
CA GLY A 100 -2.38 4.60 -4.41
C GLY A 100 -2.10 3.40 -3.50
N LYS A 101 -2.31 2.16 -3.98
CA LYS A 101 -2.11 0.91 -3.21
C LYS A 101 -0.76 0.85 -2.49
N THR A 102 0.34 1.15 -3.19
CA THR A 102 1.69 1.13 -2.61
C THR A 102 1.82 2.17 -1.50
N THR A 103 1.30 3.38 -1.69
CA THR A 103 1.24 4.43 -0.65
C THR A 103 0.42 3.99 0.56
N LEU A 104 -0.69 3.29 0.35
CA LEU A 104 -1.51 2.75 1.43
C LEU A 104 -0.74 1.69 2.21
N VAL A 105 -0.13 0.70 1.53
CA VAL A 105 0.68 -0.33 2.21
C VAL A 105 1.86 0.28 2.96
N ASN A 106 2.54 1.28 2.41
CA ASN A 106 3.63 1.96 3.12
C ASN A 106 3.18 2.65 4.41
N GLN A 107 1.92 3.08 4.50
CA GLN A 107 1.34 3.66 5.72
C GLN A 107 0.90 2.61 6.74
N LEU A 108 0.50 1.43 6.27
CA LEU A 108 0.00 0.35 7.13
C LEU A 108 1.12 -0.56 7.64
N SER A 109 2.10 -0.85 6.78
CA SER A 109 3.18 -1.82 7.03
C SER A 109 4.29 -1.25 7.91
N GLN A 110 5.05 -2.17 8.49
CA GLN A 110 6.21 -1.89 9.32
C GLN A 110 7.35 -2.88 9.02
N TYR A 111 8.46 -2.70 9.70
CA TYR A 111 9.56 -3.67 9.68
C TYR A 111 9.08 -5.07 10.13
N GLY A 112 9.44 -6.09 9.33
CA GLY A 112 9.08 -7.50 9.58
C GLY A 112 7.80 -7.95 8.89
N ASP A 113 7.00 -7.04 8.32
CA ASP A 113 5.86 -7.41 7.48
C ASP A 113 6.32 -7.89 6.10
N MET A 114 5.58 -8.83 5.50
CA MET A 114 5.82 -9.32 4.15
C MET A 114 4.99 -8.51 3.15
N ILE A 115 5.63 -7.92 2.13
CA ILE A 115 4.92 -7.21 1.05
C ILE A 115 5.15 -7.96 -0.27
N LEU A 116 4.07 -8.52 -0.82
CA LEU A 116 4.06 -9.16 -2.13
C LEU A 116 3.52 -8.18 -3.18
N ASP A 117 4.42 -7.64 -4.01
CA ASP A 117 4.12 -6.76 -5.12
C ASP A 117 4.80 -7.30 -6.40
N ILE A 118 4.00 -7.64 -7.41
CA ILE A 118 4.48 -8.19 -8.68
C ILE A 118 5.41 -7.20 -9.39
N ASP A 119 5.15 -5.90 -9.28
CA ASP A 119 5.97 -4.88 -9.94
C ASP A 119 7.36 -4.82 -9.30
N LYS A 120 7.42 -5.04 -7.99
CA LYS A 120 8.68 -5.19 -7.23
C LYS A 120 9.39 -6.51 -7.51
N LEU A 121 8.66 -7.60 -7.73
CA LEU A 121 9.28 -8.85 -8.18
C LEU A 121 9.94 -8.68 -9.56
N TYR A 122 9.27 -8.02 -10.51
CA TYR A 122 9.87 -7.70 -11.82
C TYR A 122 11.13 -6.83 -11.67
N GLU A 123 11.05 -5.73 -10.92
CA GLU A 123 12.20 -4.84 -10.64
C GLU A 123 13.37 -5.65 -10.06
N CYS A 124 13.12 -6.48 -9.06
CA CYS A 124 14.12 -7.30 -8.39
C CYS A 124 14.83 -8.28 -9.33
N ILE A 125 14.08 -9.05 -10.13
CA ILE A 125 14.68 -10.12 -10.94
C ILE A 125 15.27 -9.63 -12.27
N SER A 126 14.75 -8.51 -12.80
CA SER A 126 15.15 -8.00 -14.11
C SER A 126 16.23 -6.93 -14.03
N GLY A 127 16.42 -6.32 -12.85
CA GLY A 127 17.28 -5.16 -12.65
C GLY A 127 16.80 -3.90 -13.38
N GLN A 128 15.60 -3.92 -13.98
CA GLN A 128 15.04 -2.78 -14.70
C GLN A 128 14.34 -1.83 -13.74
N SER A 129 14.12 -0.60 -14.20
CA SER A 129 13.32 0.38 -13.46
C SER A 129 11.91 -0.16 -13.17
N LEU A 130 11.34 0.25 -12.03
CA LEU A 130 9.96 -0.04 -11.68
C LEU A 130 9.00 0.19 -12.87
N TYR A 131 8.14 -0.80 -13.11
CA TYR A 131 7.16 -0.86 -14.22
C TYR A 131 7.72 -1.20 -15.61
N ASP A 132 9.03 -1.33 -15.78
CA ASP A 132 9.59 -1.98 -16.96
C ASP A 132 9.59 -3.50 -16.76
N LYS A 133 8.79 -4.21 -17.56
CA LYS A 133 8.46 -5.63 -17.35
C LYS A 133 8.81 -6.46 -18.59
N PRO A 134 10.04 -7.00 -18.67
CA PRO A 134 10.43 -7.88 -19.76
C PRO A 134 9.52 -9.12 -19.81
N ASN A 135 8.72 -9.25 -20.88
CA ASN A 135 7.70 -10.30 -20.97
C ASN A 135 8.30 -11.73 -21.00
N ASN A 136 9.55 -11.88 -21.43
CA ASN A 136 10.29 -13.14 -21.38
C ASN A 136 10.54 -13.65 -19.95
N LEU A 137 10.46 -12.78 -18.94
CA LEU A 137 10.64 -13.15 -17.52
C LEU A 137 9.33 -13.48 -16.81
N ARG A 138 8.17 -13.38 -17.48
CA ARG A 138 6.85 -13.48 -16.84
C ARG A 138 6.65 -14.78 -16.06
N PHE A 139 7.11 -15.90 -16.60
CA PHE A 139 6.93 -17.21 -15.97
C PHE A 139 7.79 -17.34 -14.72
N ASN A 140 8.99 -16.77 -14.72
CA ASN A 140 9.86 -16.72 -13.54
C ASN A 140 9.22 -15.86 -12.44
N VAL A 141 8.70 -14.68 -12.77
CA VAL A 141 7.99 -13.82 -11.82
C VAL A 141 6.77 -14.54 -11.23
N PHE A 142 5.97 -15.21 -12.07
CA PHE A 142 4.78 -15.90 -11.60
C PHE A 142 5.12 -17.09 -10.70
N ALA A 143 6.16 -17.86 -11.03
CA ALA A 143 6.63 -18.94 -10.15
C ALA A 143 7.06 -18.41 -8.77
N LEU A 144 7.78 -17.28 -8.72
CA LEU A 144 8.16 -16.64 -7.45
C LEU A 144 6.94 -16.13 -6.69
N ARG A 145 6.02 -15.44 -7.36
CA ARG A 145 4.75 -14.98 -6.76
C ARG A 145 3.99 -16.15 -6.16
N ASP A 146 3.84 -17.24 -6.91
CA ASP A 146 3.07 -18.40 -6.46
C ASP A 146 3.75 -19.07 -5.27
N LYS A 147 5.09 -19.12 -5.24
CA LYS A 147 5.81 -19.61 -4.08
C LYS A 147 5.66 -18.69 -2.86
N MET A 148 5.67 -17.37 -3.05
CA MET A 148 5.40 -16.40 -1.98
C MET A 148 3.98 -16.56 -1.43
N LEU A 149 2.98 -16.73 -2.31
CA LEU A 149 1.60 -17.01 -1.91
C LEU A 149 1.47 -18.31 -1.13
N ASP A 150 2.20 -19.37 -1.52
CA ASP A 150 2.28 -20.64 -0.79
C ASP A 150 2.88 -20.45 0.62
N MET A 151 3.97 -19.68 0.75
CA MET A 151 4.56 -19.35 2.06
C MET A 151 3.61 -18.52 2.94
N ILE A 152 2.91 -17.55 2.37
CA ILE A 152 1.88 -16.77 3.07
C ILE A 152 0.75 -17.70 3.53
N LYS A 153 0.24 -18.56 2.65
CA LYS A 153 -0.83 -19.51 2.95
C LYS A 153 -0.45 -20.45 4.09
N THR A 154 0.76 -20.99 4.06
CA THR A 154 1.26 -21.98 5.03
C THR A 154 1.86 -21.36 6.29
N ARG A 155 1.89 -20.02 6.40
CA ARG A 155 2.54 -19.30 7.51
C ARG A 155 4.01 -19.69 7.69
N TYR A 156 4.70 -19.91 6.57
CA TYR A 156 6.10 -20.28 6.57
C TYR A 156 6.99 -19.05 6.78
N GLY A 157 7.86 -19.11 7.79
CA GLY A 157 8.77 -18.03 8.18
C GLY A 157 8.36 -17.31 9.47
N GLU A 158 9.09 -16.27 9.84
CA GLU A 158 8.85 -15.47 11.05
C GLU A 158 8.39 -14.04 10.70
N TRP A 159 7.60 -13.91 9.63
CA TRP A 159 7.04 -12.62 9.24
C TRP A 159 5.94 -12.19 10.22
N HIS A 160 5.72 -10.89 10.30
CA HIS A 160 4.61 -10.29 11.05
C HIS A 160 3.34 -10.38 10.19
N ASP A 161 2.84 -9.28 9.65
CA ASP A 161 1.66 -9.28 8.79
C ASP A 161 2.07 -9.38 7.30
N ALA A 162 1.17 -9.84 6.42
CA ALA A 162 1.42 -9.93 4.98
C ALA A 162 0.47 -9.06 4.16
N TYR A 163 1.01 -8.28 3.22
CA TYR A 163 0.27 -7.42 2.30
C TYR A 163 0.50 -7.87 0.86
N ILE A 164 -0.57 -8.28 0.18
CA ILE A 164 -0.58 -8.69 -1.22
C ILE A 164 -1.17 -7.55 -2.04
N ILE A 165 -0.33 -6.89 -2.84
CA ILE A 165 -0.73 -5.77 -3.69
C ILE A 165 -1.11 -6.31 -5.07
N GLY A 166 -2.30 -5.94 -5.56
CA GLY A 166 -2.71 -6.29 -6.91
C GLY A 166 -3.86 -5.47 -7.46
N GLY A 167 -4.18 -5.66 -8.73
CA GLY A 167 -5.35 -5.06 -9.36
C GLY A 167 -6.64 -5.77 -8.93
N TYR A 168 -6.67 -7.07 -9.14
CA TYR A 168 -7.79 -7.98 -8.87
C TYR A 168 -9.18 -7.39 -9.16
N PRO A 169 -9.53 -7.03 -10.41
CA PRO A 169 -10.81 -6.40 -10.72
C PRO A 169 -12.02 -7.35 -10.60
N HIS A 170 -11.85 -8.66 -10.73
CA HIS A 170 -12.95 -9.63 -10.64
C HIS A 170 -13.25 -10.06 -9.20
N LYS A 171 -14.52 -9.91 -8.77
CA LYS A 171 -14.96 -10.23 -7.41
C LYS A 171 -14.75 -11.70 -7.05
N PHE A 172 -15.13 -12.63 -7.93
CA PHE A 172 -15.00 -14.06 -7.67
C PHE A 172 -13.55 -14.50 -7.41
N GLU A 173 -12.60 -14.00 -8.22
CA GLU A 173 -11.17 -14.30 -8.06
C GLU A 173 -10.62 -13.74 -6.75
N ARG A 174 -10.99 -12.49 -6.42
CA ARG A 174 -10.62 -11.85 -5.14
C ARG A 174 -11.11 -12.64 -3.94
N ASP A 175 -12.40 -12.96 -3.91
CA ASP A 175 -13.04 -13.62 -2.78
C ASP A 175 -12.48 -15.05 -2.60
N ARG A 176 -12.20 -15.74 -3.70
CA ARG A 176 -11.53 -17.04 -3.69
C ARG A 176 -10.12 -16.95 -3.11
N LEU A 177 -9.29 -16.02 -3.59
CA LEU A 177 -7.93 -15.84 -3.09
C LEU A 177 -7.93 -15.46 -1.60
N ALA A 178 -8.83 -14.55 -1.20
CA ALA A 178 -8.99 -14.16 0.19
C ALA A 178 -9.30 -15.37 1.08
N LYS A 179 -10.24 -16.22 0.65
CA LYS A 179 -10.59 -17.45 1.36
C LYS A 179 -9.43 -18.44 1.43
N GLU A 180 -8.71 -18.64 0.33
CA GLU A 180 -7.57 -19.58 0.26
C GLU A 180 -6.42 -19.17 1.18
N LEU A 181 -6.23 -17.88 1.42
CA LEU A 181 -5.14 -17.34 2.23
C LEU A 181 -5.54 -17.03 3.68
N GLY A 182 -6.84 -17.04 3.98
CA GLY A 182 -7.39 -16.47 5.22
C GLY A 182 -7.11 -14.98 5.31
N ALA A 183 -7.27 -14.27 4.20
CA ALA A 183 -6.93 -12.87 4.06
C ALA A 183 -8.16 -11.95 4.12
N GLU A 184 -7.95 -10.74 4.60
CA GLU A 184 -8.94 -9.65 4.54
C GLU A 184 -8.71 -8.79 3.30
N LEU A 185 -9.81 -8.35 2.67
CA LEU A 185 -9.78 -7.50 1.49
C LEU A 185 -9.74 -6.02 1.90
N ILE A 186 -8.74 -5.28 1.40
CA ILE A 186 -8.62 -3.84 1.58
C ILE A 186 -8.76 -3.16 0.21
N TYR A 187 -9.87 -2.45 0.01
CA TYR A 187 -10.07 -1.67 -1.20
C TYR A 187 -9.34 -0.33 -1.10
N CYS A 188 -8.42 -0.08 -2.04
CA CYS A 188 -7.78 1.22 -2.20
C CYS A 188 -8.68 2.10 -3.08
N GLU A 189 -9.60 2.81 -2.43
CA GLU A 189 -10.57 3.68 -3.08
C GLU A 189 -9.89 4.81 -3.86
N ALA A 190 -10.28 4.96 -5.12
CA ALA A 190 -9.95 6.08 -5.99
C ALA A 190 -10.99 6.16 -7.11
N THR A 191 -11.21 7.35 -7.64
CA THR A 191 -12.04 7.50 -8.84
C THR A 191 -11.24 7.17 -10.10
N LYS A 192 -11.96 6.85 -11.19
CA LYS A 192 -11.33 6.68 -12.51
C LYS A 192 -10.58 7.93 -12.95
N GLU A 193 -11.18 9.10 -12.72
CA GLU A 193 -10.61 10.41 -13.03
C GLU A 193 -9.32 10.67 -12.25
N GLU A 194 -9.27 10.34 -10.96
CA GLU A 194 -8.06 10.48 -10.15
C GLU A 194 -6.93 9.60 -10.66
N CYS A 195 -7.23 8.36 -11.04
CA CYS A 195 -6.24 7.45 -11.62
C CYS A 195 -5.73 8.00 -12.96
N PHE A 196 -6.59 8.60 -13.77
CA PHE A 196 -6.20 9.26 -15.02
C PHE A 196 -5.35 10.51 -14.79
N ASN A 197 -5.74 11.38 -13.87
CA ASN A 197 -4.97 12.58 -13.54
C ASN A 197 -3.55 12.22 -13.05
N ARG A 198 -3.45 11.16 -12.23
CA ARG A 198 -2.16 10.61 -11.82
C ARG A 198 -1.37 10.02 -12.98
N ALA A 199 -2.03 9.34 -13.93
CA ALA A 199 -1.37 8.80 -15.13
C ALA A 199 -0.78 9.92 -15.99
N SER A 200 -1.55 10.98 -16.23
CA SER A 200 -1.14 12.14 -17.03
C SER A 200 0.03 12.91 -16.41
N ALA A 201 0.15 12.91 -15.08
CA ALA A 201 1.23 13.57 -14.36
C ALA A 201 2.57 12.81 -14.43
N LEU A 202 2.56 11.51 -14.77
CA LEU A 202 3.77 10.71 -14.97
C LEU A 202 4.41 11.06 -16.31
N GLN A 203 5.18 12.14 -16.36
CA GLN A 203 5.94 12.54 -17.54
C GLN A 203 6.84 11.37 -18.00
N ALA A 204 6.71 10.97 -19.27
CA ALA A 204 7.50 9.98 -20.00
C ALA A 204 7.18 8.47 -19.84
N VAL A 205 6.22 8.03 -19.01
CA VAL A 205 5.87 6.59 -18.93
C VAL A 205 4.60 6.28 -19.71
N LYS A 206 4.81 5.81 -20.96
CA LYS A 206 3.97 4.95 -21.81
C LYS A 206 2.44 5.21 -21.73
N SER A 207 1.86 5.57 -22.88
CA SER A 207 0.41 5.61 -23.22
C SER A 207 -0.47 4.44 -22.74
N ASP A 208 0.13 3.39 -22.18
CA ASP A 208 -0.54 2.16 -21.78
C ASP A 208 -1.14 2.23 -20.37
N TRP A 209 -0.71 3.16 -19.49
CA TRP A 209 -1.32 3.28 -18.16
C TRP A 209 -2.81 3.63 -18.22
N ILE A 210 -3.19 4.52 -19.12
CA ILE A 210 -4.60 4.87 -19.37
C ILE A 210 -5.38 3.60 -19.76
N LYS A 211 -4.83 2.80 -20.68
CA LYS A 211 -5.43 1.52 -21.11
C LYS A 211 -5.58 0.54 -19.95
N TYR A 212 -4.59 0.44 -19.06
CA TYR A 212 -4.66 -0.44 -17.89
C TYR A 212 -5.70 0.03 -16.87
N VAL A 213 -5.82 1.34 -16.64
CA VAL A 213 -6.88 1.92 -15.79
C VAL A 213 -8.24 1.61 -16.42
N GLU A 214 -8.44 1.90 -17.70
CA GLU A 214 -9.70 1.62 -18.41
C GLU A 214 -10.10 0.15 -18.33
N LYS A 215 -9.17 -0.75 -18.65
CA LYS A 215 -9.38 -2.19 -18.57
C LYS A 215 -9.83 -2.60 -17.18
N TRP A 216 -9.15 -2.12 -16.13
CA TRP A 216 -9.50 -2.46 -14.75
C TRP A 216 -10.94 -2.04 -14.41
N TRP A 217 -11.35 -0.83 -14.76
CA TRP A 217 -12.72 -0.34 -14.50
C TRP A 217 -13.78 -1.11 -15.30
N GLN A 218 -13.49 -1.50 -16.54
CA GLN A 218 -14.38 -2.34 -17.34
C GLN A 218 -14.56 -3.75 -16.74
N GLU A 219 -13.51 -4.29 -16.13
CA GLU A 219 -13.53 -5.60 -15.47
C GLU A 219 -14.13 -5.54 -14.07
N TYR A 220 -13.98 -4.42 -13.36
CA TYR A 220 -14.44 -4.25 -11.98
C TYR A 220 -15.96 -4.04 -11.85
N ILE A 221 -16.58 -3.43 -12.87
CA ILE A 221 -18.03 -3.18 -12.91
C ILE A 221 -18.83 -4.45 -13.28
N LYS A 222 -18.16 -5.45 -13.86
CA LYS A 222 -18.75 -6.74 -14.24
C LYS A 222 -18.83 -7.69 -13.04
#